data_AF-A0A7Y3I3N7-F1
#
_entry.id   AF-A0A7Y3I3N7-F1
#
_cell.length_a   1.000
_cell.length_b   1.000
_cell.length_c   1.000
_cell.angle_alpha   90.00
_cell.angle_beta   90.00
_cell.angle_gamma   90.00
#
_symmetry.space_group_name_H-M   'P 1'
#
loop_
_entity.id
_entity.type
_entity.pdbx_description
1 polymer ?
#
loop_
_entity_poly.entity_id
_entity_poly.type
_entity_poly.pdbx_seq_one_letter_code
_entity_poly.pdbx_strand_id
1 'polypeptide(L)'
;MSGFRIFGIALAVLGVVAAVFPNWFGPLTGGPEPPGDVFEAVERRVRGGMLLGVGLCFIAIAAFRPWSTSIPTAIFYFMTGALAARLLGLLVDGTVPKQWLLVTVEAVVMALAALWLWRFGGSAPRA
;
A
#
# COMPACT_ATOMS: atom_id res chain seq x y z
N MET A 1 -21.45 -4.40 -10.22
CA MET A 1 -20.43 -4.18 -9.17
C MET A 1 -20.92 -3.08 -8.24
N SER A 2 -20.59 -3.11 -6.94
CA SER A 2 -20.97 -2.02 -6.02
C SER A 2 -20.18 -0.74 -6.32
N GLY A 3 -20.76 0.44 -6.06
CA GLY A 3 -20.10 1.73 -6.28
C GLY A 3 -18.77 1.86 -5.53
N PHE A 4 -18.67 1.28 -4.33
CA PHE A 4 -17.42 1.25 -3.55
C PHE A 4 -16.28 0.51 -4.26
N ARG A 5 -16.57 -0.58 -4.98
CA ARG A 5 -15.54 -1.30 -5.74
C ARG A 5 -15.06 -0.50 -6.94
N ILE A 6 -15.96 0.19 -7.63
CA ILE A 6 -15.60 1.08 -8.76
C ILE A 6 -14.69 2.21 -8.26
N PHE A 7 -15.06 2.84 -7.15
CA PHE A 7 -14.24 3.86 -6.50
C PHE A 7 -12.88 3.31 -6.06
N GLY A 8 -12.85 2.12 -5.45
CA GLY A 8 -11.61 1.45 -5.07
C GLY A 8 -10.70 1.14 -6.26
N ILE A 9 -11.26 0.69 -7.39
CA ILE A 9 -10.52 0.47 -8.64
C ILE A 9 -9.93 1.79 -9.16
N ALA A 10 -10.72 2.85 -9.20
CA ALA A 10 -10.24 4.17 -9.64
C ALA A 10 -9.08 4.67 -8.75
N LEU A 11 -9.21 4.52 -7.43
CA LEU A 11 -8.13 4.85 -6.48
C LEU A 11 -6.89 3.98 -6.66
N ALA A 12 -7.07 2.67 -6.87
CA ALA A 12 -5.96 1.76 -7.10
C ALA A 12 -5.19 2.14 -8.37
N VAL A 13 -5.89 2.38 -9.49
CA VAL A 13 -5.28 2.85 -10.73
C VAL A 13 -4.55 4.18 -10.52
N LEU A 14 -5.18 5.14 -9.84
CA LEU A 14 -4.56 6.42 -9.53
C LEU A 14 -3.30 6.26 -8.68
N GLY A 15 -3.32 5.35 -7.71
CA GLY A 15 -2.17 5.00 -6.87
C GLY A 15 -1.02 4.37 -7.66
N VAL A 16 -1.31 3.48 -8.62
CA VAL A 16 -0.27 2.94 -9.55
C VAL A 16 0.36 4.08 -10.33
N VAL A 17 -0.47 4.93 -10.96
CA VAL A 17 0.05 6.05 -11.78
C VAL A 17 0.89 7.00 -10.93
N ALA A 18 0.47 7.29 -9.69
CA ALA A 18 1.21 8.13 -8.76
C ALA A 18 2.54 7.49 -8.28
N ALA A 19 2.60 6.16 -8.14
CA ALA A 19 3.82 5.46 -7.78
C ALA A 19 4.83 5.40 -8.95
N VAL A 20 4.33 5.22 -10.19
CA VAL A 20 5.17 5.14 -11.40
C VAL A 20 5.64 6.54 -11.83
N PHE A 21 4.75 7.52 -11.79
CA PHE A 21 5.00 8.90 -12.21
C PHE A 21 4.80 9.88 -11.04
N PRO A 22 5.63 9.82 -9.98
CA PRO A 22 5.46 10.66 -8.80
C PRO A 22 5.53 12.16 -9.14
N ASN A 23 6.28 12.54 -10.18
CA ASN A 23 6.43 13.93 -10.61
C ASN A 23 5.13 14.55 -11.12
N TRP A 24 4.23 13.77 -11.72
CA TRP A 24 2.91 14.26 -12.15
C TRP A 24 2.04 14.68 -10.97
N PHE A 25 2.33 14.14 -9.79
CA PHE A 25 1.66 14.44 -8.55
C PHE A 25 2.53 15.30 -7.63
N GLY A 26 3.58 15.97 -8.13
CA GLY A 26 4.49 16.80 -7.36
C GLY A 26 3.84 17.70 -6.29
N PRO A 27 2.72 18.39 -6.57
CA PRO A 27 1.99 19.18 -5.57
C PRO A 27 1.39 18.36 -4.42
N LEU A 28 0.98 17.11 -4.70
CA LEU A 28 0.33 16.19 -3.75
C LEU A 28 1.33 15.27 -3.04
N THR A 29 2.41 14.88 -3.72
CA THR A 29 3.47 14.01 -3.19
C THR A 29 4.61 14.80 -2.56
N GLY A 30 4.52 16.14 -2.52
CA GLY A 30 5.18 17.02 -1.57
C GLY A 30 6.70 17.08 -1.63
N GLY A 31 7.25 17.70 -2.67
CA GLY A 31 8.64 18.18 -2.62
C GLY A 31 9.07 18.99 -3.84
N PRO A 32 10.00 19.95 -3.67
CA PRO A 32 10.63 20.66 -4.78
C PRO A 32 11.31 19.67 -5.74
N GLU A 33 11.28 19.98 -7.04
CA GLU A 33 12.10 19.31 -8.05
C GLU A 33 13.44 20.05 -8.18
N PRO A 34 14.58 19.34 -8.23
CA PRO A 34 14.75 17.88 -8.13
C PRO A 34 14.75 17.36 -6.67
N PRO A 35 14.49 16.05 -6.44
CA PRO A 35 14.58 15.44 -5.11
C PRO A 35 15.99 15.62 -4.50
N GLY A 36 16.04 15.88 -3.19
CA GLY A 36 17.31 16.16 -2.50
C GLY A 36 18.23 14.95 -2.42
N ASP A 37 17.67 13.74 -2.39
CA ASP A 37 18.40 12.47 -2.39
C ASP A 37 17.56 11.29 -2.94
N VAL A 38 18.19 10.12 -3.04
CA VAL A 38 17.53 8.85 -3.46
C VAL A 38 16.43 8.44 -2.47
N PHE A 39 16.61 8.73 -1.18
CA PHE A 39 15.63 8.36 -0.16
C PHE A 39 14.31 9.09 -0.39
N GLU A 40 14.35 10.41 -0.61
CA GLU A 40 13.19 11.24 -0.92
C GLU A 40 12.51 10.83 -2.24
N ALA A 41 13.28 10.45 -3.25
CA ALA A 41 12.73 9.95 -4.51
C ALA A 41 11.85 8.71 -4.30
N VAL A 42 12.36 7.73 -3.53
CA VAL A 42 11.60 6.52 -3.17
C VAL A 42 10.38 6.86 -2.32
N GLU A 43 10.51 7.73 -1.31
CA GLU A 43 9.39 8.09 -0.44
C GLU A 43 8.24 8.77 -1.19
N ARG A 44 8.52 9.55 -2.24
CA ARG A 44 7.47 10.13 -3.11
C ARG A 44 6.66 9.04 -3.80
N ARG A 45 7.29 7.97 -4.27
CA ARG A 45 6.59 6.83 -4.87
C ARG A 45 5.79 6.06 -3.84
N VAL A 46 6.34 5.88 -2.63
CA VAL A 46 5.64 5.23 -1.51
C VAL A 46 4.33 5.95 -1.18
N ARG A 47 4.29 7.29 -1.22
CA ARG A 47 3.05 8.06 -1.07
C ARG A 47 1.99 7.69 -2.13
N GLY A 48 2.40 7.48 -3.38
CA GLY A 48 1.53 6.93 -4.42
C GLY A 48 1.09 5.49 -4.13
N GLY A 49 2.00 4.66 -3.62
CA GLY A 49 1.71 3.31 -3.15
C GLY A 49 0.71 3.24 -2.00
N MET A 50 0.72 4.21 -1.08
CA MET A 50 -0.28 4.31 -0.02
C MET A 50 -1.68 4.54 -0.60
N LEU A 51 -1.80 5.34 -1.65
CA LEU A 51 -3.07 5.56 -2.36
C LEU A 51 -3.56 4.28 -3.05
N LEU A 52 -2.64 3.51 -3.65
CA LEU A 52 -2.95 2.16 -4.16
C LEU A 52 -3.49 1.28 -3.04
N GLY A 53 -2.81 1.25 -1.89
CA GLY A 53 -3.20 0.49 -0.73
C GLY A 53 -4.62 0.81 -0.25
N VAL A 54 -4.99 2.10 -0.19
CA VAL A 54 -6.35 2.54 0.12
C VAL A 54 -7.36 2.05 -0.93
N GLY A 55 -7.03 2.14 -2.21
CA GLY A 55 -7.88 1.62 -3.29
C GLY A 55 -8.14 0.12 -3.14
N LEU A 56 -7.11 -0.66 -2.83
CA LEU A 56 -7.21 -2.09 -2.56
C LEU A 56 -8.09 -2.39 -1.33
N CYS A 57 -8.01 -1.57 -0.27
CA CYS A 57 -8.89 -1.71 0.89
C CYS A 57 -10.38 -1.59 0.52
N PHE A 58 -10.76 -0.62 -0.32
CA PHE A 58 -12.15 -0.46 -0.79
C PHE A 58 -12.62 -1.62 -1.67
N ILE A 59 -11.71 -2.27 -2.39
CA ILE A 59 -12.02 -3.44 -3.20
C ILE A 59 -12.22 -4.68 -2.31
N ALA A 60 -11.32 -4.89 -1.34
CA ALA A 60 -11.26 -6.08 -0.51
C ALA A 60 -12.29 -6.08 0.63
N ILE A 61 -12.57 -4.93 1.23
CA ILE A 61 -13.44 -4.81 2.41
C ILE A 61 -14.85 -4.49 1.94
N ALA A 62 -15.65 -5.53 1.73
CA ALA A 62 -17.07 -5.40 1.37
C ALA A 62 -17.96 -5.01 2.57
N ALA A 63 -17.50 -5.28 3.80
CA ALA A 63 -18.20 -4.94 5.03
C ALA A 63 -17.21 -4.61 6.15
N PHE A 64 -17.50 -3.58 6.93
CA PHE A 64 -16.64 -3.17 8.05
C PHE A 64 -16.68 -4.14 9.24
N ARG A 65 -17.75 -4.95 9.37
CA ARG A 65 -17.87 -5.99 10.39
C ARG A 65 -17.82 -7.38 9.74
N PRO A 66 -17.17 -8.37 10.39
CA PRO A 66 -16.53 -8.30 11.70
C PRO A 66 -15.15 -7.60 11.69
N TRP A 67 -14.82 -6.89 12.78
CA TRP A 67 -13.57 -6.10 12.89
C TRP A 67 -12.31 -6.98 12.94
N SER A 68 -12.47 -8.23 13.37
CA SER A 68 -11.40 -9.23 13.39
C SER A 68 -10.86 -9.59 12.01
N THR A 69 -11.60 -9.31 10.93
CA THR A 69 -11.16 -9.55 9.55
C THR A 69 -10.95 -8.26 8.79
N SER A 70 -11.83 -7.25 8.94
CA SER A 70 -11.74 -6.00 8.18
C SER A 70 -10.48 -5.19 8.53
N ILE A 71 -10.11 -5.07 9.81
CA ILE A 71 -8.94 -4.32 10.26
C ILE A 71 -7.63 -4.94 9.71
N PRO A 72 -7.32 -6.23 9.95
CA PRO A 72 -6.08 -6.79 9.45
C PRO A 72 -6.06 -6.89 7.92
N THR A 73 -7.22 -7.01 7.25
CA THR A 73 -7.32 -6.88 5.78
C THR A 73 -6.91 -5.48 5.32
N ALA A 74 -7.40 -4.43 5.98
CA ALA A 74 -7.05 -3.06 5.65
C ALA A 74 -5.55 -2.82 5.81
N ILE A 75 -4.97 -3.26 6.93
CA ILE A 75 -3.53 -3.17 7.18
C ILE A 75 -2.77 -3.90 6.08
N PHE A 76 -3.14 -5.15 5.77
CA PHE A 76 -2.43 -5.95 4.78
C PHE A 76 -2.40 -5.29 3.40
N TYR A 77 -3.54 -4.82 2.89
CA TYR A 77 -3.61 -4.19 1.56
C TYR A 77 -2.99 -2.80 1.53
N PHE A 78 -3.13 -2.02 2.60
CA PHE A 78 -2.46 -0.73 2.70
C PHE A 78 -0.94 -0.89 2.64
N MET A 79 -0.40 -1.81 3.45
CA MET A 79 1.03 -2.11 3.49
C MET A 79 1.53 -2.74 2.19
N THR A 80 0.71 -3.55 1.52
CA THR A 80 1.03 -4.11 0.20
C THR A 80 1.30 -2.99 -0.81
N GLY A 81 0.49 -1.94 -0.81
CA GLY A 81 0.70 -0.80 -1.71
C GLY A 81 1.94 0.01 -1.40
N ALA A 82 2.18 0.30 -0.11
CA ALA A 82 3.40 0.98 0.33
C ALA A 82 4.66 0.17 -0.04
N LEU A 83 4.68 -1.12 0.28
CA LEU A 83 5.79 -2.02 0.00
C LEU A 83 6.04 -2.18 -1.50
N ALA A 84 4.99 -2.38 -2.31
CA ALA A 84 5.14 -2.51 -3.76
C ALA A 84 5.74 -1.25 -4.39
N ALA A 85 5.29 -0.06 -3.95
CA ALA A 85 5.85 1.19 -4.43
C ALA A 85 7.28 1.43 -3.93
N ARG A 86 7.61 1.02 -2.70
CA ARG A 86 8.98 1.08 -2.20
C ARG A 86 9.91 0.18 -3.00
N LEU A 87 9.51 -1.06 -3.27
CA LEU A 87 10.27 -1.99 -4.11
C LEU A 87 10.47 -1.43 -5.51
N LEU A 88 9.43 -0.82 -6.11
CA LEU A 88 9.56 -0.12 -7.38
C LEU A 88 10.57 1.03 -7.29
N GLY A 89 10.50 1.88 -6.25
CA GLY A 89 11.45 2.96 -6.05
C GLY A 89 12.89 2.47 -5.87
N LEU A 90 13.09 1.37 -5.14
CA LEU A 90 14.42 0.76 -4.99
C LEU A 90 14.99 0.25 -6.31
N LEU A 91 14.12 -0.27 -7.19
CA LEU A 91 14.51 -0.75 -8.51
C LEU A 91 14.82 0.42 -9.48
N VAL A 92 14.10 1.53 -9.37
CA VAL A 92 14.21 2.66 -10.31
C VAL A 92 15.23 3.71 -9.87
N ASP A 93 15.16 4.13 -8.61
CA ASP A 93 15.96 5.25 -8.07
C ASP A 93 17.20 4.76 -7.29
N GLY A 94 17.25 3.46 -6.97
CA GLY A 94 18.38 2.80 -6.32
C GLY A 94 18.16 2.49 -4.84
N THR A 95 19.12 1.77 -4.24
CA THR A 95 18.98 1.24 -2.88
C THR A 95 19.79 2.01 -1.85
N VAL A 96 19.19 2.28 -0.68
CA VAL A 96 19.85 2.87 0.49
C VAL A 96 19.63 1.94 1.70
N PRO A 97 20.60 1.73 2.60
CA PRO A 97 20.44 0.84 3.76
C PRO A 97 19.20 1.12 4.61
N LYS A 98 18.87 2.41 4.81
CA LYS A 98 17.68 2.84 5.53
C LYS A 98 16.37 2.33 4.89
N GLN A 99 16.31 2.23 3.57
CA GLN A 99 15.12 1.72 2.89
C GLN A 99 14.90 0.22 3.12
N TRP A 100 15.98 -0.58 3.23
CA TRP A 100 15.85 -2.00 3.56
C TRP A 100 15.33 -2.23 4.98
N LEU A 101 15.71 -1.36 5.92
CA LEU A 101 15.10 -1.35 7.26
C LEU A 101 13.59 -1.11 7.16
N LEU A 102 13.16 -0.12 6.37
CA LEU A 102 11.74 0.16 6.20
C LEU A 102 10.98 -0.95 5.47
N VAL A 103 11.57 -1.56 4.43
CA VAL A 103 11.03 -2.78 3.79
C VAL A 103 10.82 -3.90 4.81
N THR A 104 11.79 -4.10 5.71
CA THR A 104 11.72 -5.11 6.76
C THR A 104 10.56 -4.82 7.72
N VAL A 105 10.44 -3.56 8.17
CA VAL A 105 9.33 -3.12 9.02
C VAL A 105 7.98 -3.35 8.32
N GLU A 106 7.86 -2.97 7.05
CA GLU A 106 6.64 -3.18 6.27
C GLU A 106 6.27 -4.66 6.15
N ALA A 107 7.26 -5.49 5.81
CA ALA A 107 7.08 -6.94 5.71
C ALA A 107 6.67 -7.58 7.05
N VAL A 108 7.26 -7.14 8.17
CA VAL A 108 6.89 -7.62 9.51
C VAL A 108 5.45 -7.24 9.85
N VAL A 109 5.04 -5.99 9.61
CA VAL A 109 3.67 -5.55 9.84
C VAL A 109 2.69 -6.34 8.96
N MET A 110 3.02 -6.58 7.69
CA MET A 110 2.23 -7.43 6.80
C MET A 110 2.14 -8.87 7.31
N ALA A 111 3.23 -9.44 7.78
CA ALA A 111 3.27 -10.80 8.32
C ALA A 111 2.39 -10.92 9.58
N LEU A 112 2.41 -9.93 10.48
CA LEU A 112 1.53 -9.88 11.65
C LEU A 112 0.05 -9.78 11.25
N ALA A 113 -0.29 -8.96 10.26
CA ALA A 113 -1.64 -8.85 9.73
C ALA A 113 -2.12 -10.17 9.08
N ALA A 114 -1.24 -10.83 8.31
CA ALA A 114 -1.52 -12.12 7.71
C ALA A 114 -1.71 -13.22 8.77
N LEU A 115 -0.87 -13.25 9.80
CA LEU A 115 -0.99 -14.18 10.94
C LEU A 115 -2.31 -13.97 11.69
N TRP A 116 -2.69 -12.71 11.90
CA TRP A 116 -3.99 -12.35 12.49
C TRP A 116 -5.13 -12.92 11.63
N LEU A 117 -5.14 -12.64 10.33
CA LEU A 117 -6.16 -13.15 9.42
C LEU A 117 -6.22 -14.68 9.42
N TRP A 118 -5.09 -15.36 9.44
CA TRP A 118 -5.03 -16.80 9.52
C TRP A 118 -5.67 -17.32 10.82
N ARG A 119 -5.37 -16.68 11.96
CA ARG A 119 -5.89 -17.09 13.28
C ARG A 119 -7.40 -16.91 13.43
N PHE A 120 -7.99 -15.89 12.79
CA PHE A 120 -9.41 -15.54 12.94
C PHE A 120 -10.27 -15.87 11.72
N GLY A 121 -9.67 -16.13 10.56
CA GLY A 121 -10.35 -16.52 9.32
C GLY A 121 -10.65 -18.03 9.20
N GLY A 122 -10.10 -18.85 10.10
CA GLY A 122 -10.22 -20.32 10.08
C GLY A 122 -11.58 -20.91 10.48
N SER A 123 -12.58 -20.09 10.82
CA SER A 123 -13.89 -20.56 11.33
C SER A 123 -15.04 -20.38 10.33
N ALA A 124 -14.82 -20.63 9.03
CA ALA A 124 -15.92 -20.85 8.12
C ALA A 124 -16.35 -22.33 8.22
N PRO A 125 -17.61 -22.65 8.56
CA PRO A 125 -18.08 -24.03 8.45
C PRO A 125 -17.95 -24.43 6.99
N ARG A 126 -17.19 -25.50 6.72
CA ARG A 126 -17.27 -26.20 5.44
C ARG A 126 -18.64 -26.88 5.44
N ALA A 127 -19.53 -26.40 4.56
CA ALA A 127 -20.77 -27.10 4.24
C ALA A 127 -20.47 -28.46 3.60
#